data_AF-A0A455U599-F1
#
_entry.id   AF-A0A455U599-F1
#
_cell.length_a   1.000
_cell.length_b   1.000
_cell.length_c   1.000
_cell.angle_alpha   90.00
_cell.angle_beta   90.00
_cell.angle_gamma   90.00
#
_symmetry.space_group_name_H-M   'P 1'
#
loop_
_entity.id
_entity.type
_entity.pdbx_description
1 polymer ?
#
loop_
_entity_poly.entity_id
_entity_poly.type
_entity_poly.pdbx_seq_one_letter_code
_entity_poly.pdbx_strand_id
1 'polypeptide(L)'
;MEQLANSDVLTGLLNRHGLKRCAESALQRNRQHGNRLALLMLDLDRFKPINDSYGHEAGDFVLQKVAKRIVHLARTGDHCARFGGDEFIILMENIEPGDSLAATDSLKTIVARIDQAIRSPIKLPCGARVSVSVSIGVSTCQGAEDATLESLLREADSHMYAVKSHQAAACYRYGSASS
;
A
#
# COMPACT_ATOMS: atom_id res chain seq x y z
N MET A 1 2.73 13.32 -23.97
CA MET A 1 1.51 12.48 -23.86
C MET A 1 1.71 11.18 -23.06
N GLU A 2 2.93 10.78 -22.67
CA GLU A 2 3.16 9.52 -21.92
C GLU A 2 2.77 9.55 -20.43
N GLN A 3 2.70 10.72 -19.79
CA GLN A 3 2.35 10.84 -18.37
C GLN A 3 0.92 10.38 -18.05
N LEU A 4 -0.04 10.53 -18.97
CA LEU A 4 -1.43 10.09 -18.76
C LEU A 4 -1.59 8.56 -18.90
N ALA A 5 -0.67 7.88 -19.59
CA ALA A 5 -0.77 6.43 -19.80
C ALA A 5 -0.34 5.61 -18.58
N ASN A 6 0.52 6.18 -17.71
CA ASN A 6 1.15 5.45 -16.60
C ASN A 6 0.74 5.96 -15.22
N SER A 7 -0.06 7.02 -15.13
CA SER A 7 -0.49 7.62 -13.86
C SER A 7 -2.00 7.51 -13.65
N ASP A 8 -2.39 7.40 -12.39
CA ASP A 8 -3.77 7.52 -11.94
C ASP A 8 -4.17 8.99 -11.90
N VAL A 9 -5.28 9.34 -12.55
CA VAL A 9 -5.72 10.72 -12.72
C VAL A 9 -6.15 11.39 -11.42
N LEU A 10 -6.64 10.63 -10.45
CA LEU A 10 -7.13 11.17 -9.19
C LEU A 10 -5.98 11.50 -8.23
N THR A 11 -5.04 10.57 -8.09
CA THR A 11 -3.99 10.60 -7.06
C THR A 11 -2.63 11.04 -7.58
N GLY A 12 -2.40 10.96 -8.89
CA GLY A 12 -1.10 11.22 -9.52
C GLY A 12 -0.07 10.10 -9.31
N LEU A 13 -0.42 9.02 -8.59
CA LEU A 13 0.43 7.84 -8.44
C LEU A 13 0.53 7.06 -9.75
N LEU A 14 1.38 6.04 -9.79
CA LEU A 14 1.35 5.09 -10.91
C LEU A 14 -0.02 4.40 -10.98
N ASN A 15 -0.52 4.19 -12.19
CA ASN A 15 -1.63 3.26 -12.42
C ASN A 15 -1.10 1.82 -12.57
N ARG A 16 -1.99 0.86 -12.80
CA ARG A 16 -1.61 -0.56 -12.99
C ARG A 16 -0.58 -0.77 -14.10
N HIS A 17 -0.68 -0.03 -15.21
CA HIS A 17 0.26 -0.13 -16.32
C HIS A 17 1.63 0.46 -15.96
N GLY A 18 1.65 1.63 -15.30
CA GLY A 18 2.87 2.24 -14.79
C GLY A 18 3.59 1.36 -13.78
N LEU A 19 2.85 0.77 -12.84
CA LEU A 19 3.39 -0.18 -11.87
C LEU A 19 4.03 -1.38 -12.55
N LYS A 20 3.37 -1.98 -13.55
CA LYS A 20 3.89 -3.13 -14.29
C LYS A 20 5.27 -2.84 -14.89
N ARG A 21 5.40 -1.72 -15.59
CA ARG A 21 6.67 -1.30 -16.21
C ARG A 21 7.78 -1.09 -15.17
N CYS A 22 7.46 -0.43 -14.06
CA CYS A 22 8.42 -0.21 -12.98
C CYS A 22 8.85 -1.54 -12.33
N ALA A 23 7.89 -2.43 -12.06
CA ALA A 23 8.14 -3.72 -11.43
C ALA A 23 8.99 -4.65 -12.30
N GLU A 24 8.72 -4.72 -13.61
CA GLU A 24 9.52 -5.51 -14.55
C GLU A 24 10.99 -5.04 -14.54
N SER A 25 11.20 -3.72 -14.54
CA SER A 25 12.54 -3.12 -14.47
C SER A 25 13.23 -3.40 -13.13
N ALA A 26 12.49 -3.29 -12.02
CA ALA A 26 13.00 -3.56 -10.68
C ALA A 26 13.35 -5.03 -10.47
N LEU A 27 12.53 -5.95 -10.98
CA LEU A 27 12.78 -7.40 -10.95
C LEU A 27 14.03 -7.76 -11.77
N GLN A 28 14.25 -7.12 -12.91
CA GLN A 28 15.48 -7.32 -13.68
C GLN A 28 16.71 -6.90 -12.88
N ARG A 29 16.68 -5.75 -12.20
CA ARG A 29 17.75 -5.29 -11.31
C ARG A 29 17.94 -6.22 -10.11
N ASN A 30 16.86 -6.69 -9.49
CA ASN A 30 16.87 -7.66 -8.38
C ASN A 30 17.59 -8.95 -8.77
N ARG A 31 17.36 -9.46 -9.99
CA ARG A 31 18.06 -10.65 -10.51
C ARG A 31 19.55 -10.39 -10.76
N GLN A 32 19.90 -9.21 -11.27
CA GLN A 32 21.29 -8.87 -11.60
C GLN A 32 22.15 -8.57 -10.36
N HIS A 33 21.59 -7.88 -9.36
CA HIS A 33 22.34 -7.35 -8.23
C HIS A 33 22.10 -8.13 -6.93
N GLY A 34 21.08 -8.99 -6.87
CA GLY A 34 20.74 -9.75 -5.66
C GLY A 34 20.15 -8.91 -4.51
N ASN A 35 19.85 -7.63 -4.77
CA ASN A 35 19.24 -6.73 -3.80
C ASN A 35 17.80 -7.14 -3.51
N ARG A 36 17.35 -7.14 -2.26
CA ARG A 36 15.97 -7.54 -1.93
C ARG A 36 14.96 -6.50 -2.41
N LEU A 37 13.86 -7.01 -2.93
CA LEU A 37 12.67 -6.27 -3.37
C LEU A 37 11.51 -6.63 -2.43
N ALA A 38 10.66 -5.67 -2.10
CA ALA A 38 9.41 -5.94 -1.41
C ALA A 38 8.23 -5.25 -2.11
N LEU A 39 7.10 -5.95 -2.17
CA LEU A 39 5.83 -5.39 -2.60
C LEU A 39 4.88 -5.37 -1.42
N LEU A 40 4.36 -4.18 -1.11
CA LEU A 40 3.31 -3.98 -0.13
C LEU A 40 2.01 -3.71 -0.88
N MET A 41 0.99 -4.53 -0.61
CA MET A 41 -0.38 -4.31 -1.03
C MET A 41 -1.15 -3.69 0.14
N LEU A 42 -1.83 -2.58 -0.10
CA LEU A 42 -2.58 -1.82 0.89
C LEU A 42 -4.03 -1.71 0.44
N ASP A 43 -4.98 -1.99 1.32
CA ASP A 43 -6.40 -1.81 1.08
C ASP A 43 -7.03 -1.03 2.23
N LEU A 44 -7.76 0.04 1.92
CA LEU A 44 -8.37 0.89 2.94
C LEU A 44 -9.63 0.24 3.51
N ASP A 45 -9.57 -0.21 4.76
CA ASP A 45 -10.77 -0.80 5.37
C ASP A 45 -11.82 0.28 5.66
N ARG A 46 -13.09 -0.10 5.49
CA ARG A 46 -14.25 0.76 5.77
C ARG A 46 -14.23 2.10 4.99
N PHE A 47 -13.67 2.10 3.78
CA PHE A 47 -13.72 3.27 2.91
C PHE A 47 -15.14 3.58 2.40
N LYS A 48 -15.94 2.56 2.06
CA LYS A 48 -17.31 2.73 1.54
C LYS A 48 -18.24 3.59 2.44
N PRO A 49 -18.30 3.39 3.77
CA PRO A 49 -19.05 4.27 4.67
C PRO A 49 -18.74 5.77 4.55
N ILE A 50 -17.52 6.15 4.15
CA ILE A 50 -17.17 7.56 3.93
C ILE A 50 -17.90 8.10 2.69
N ASN A 51 -17.91 7.34 1.59
CA ASN A 51 -18.66 7.70 0.39
C ASN A 51 -20.16 7.79 0.69
N ASP A 52 -20.68 6.81 1.43
CA ASP A 52 -22.10 6.75 1.76
C ASP A 52 -22.53 7.93 2.66
N SER A 53 -21.64 8.40 3.55
CA SER A 53 -21.95 9.47 4.52
C SER A 53 -21.63 10.89 4.01
N TYR A 54 -20.61 11.05 3.17
CA TYR A 54 -20.06 12.35 2.77
C TYR A 54 -19.98 12.56 1.26
N GLY A 55 -20.41 11.57 0.47
CA GLY A 55 -20.38 11.61 -0.99
C GLY A 55 -19.03 11.20 -1.60
N HIS A 56 -19.05 10.93 -2.91
CA HIS A 56 -17.87 10.47 -3.64
C HIS A 56 -16.74 11.49 -3.68
N GLU A 57 -17.03 12.79 -3.71
CA GLU A 57 -16.00 13.83 -3.65
C GLU A 57 -15.19 13.78 -2.35
N ALA A 58 -15.83 13.43 -1.23
CA ALA A 58 -15.14 13.24 0.05
C ALA A 58 -14.25 11.98 0.03
N GLY A 59 -14.71 10.89 -0.58
CA GLY A 59 -13.90 9.70 -0.81
C GLY A 59 -12.68 9.98 -1.68
N ASP A 60 -12.88 10.70 -2.79
CA ASP A 60 -11.81 11.12 -3.68
C ASP A 60 -10.76 11.96 -2.95
N PHE A 61 -11.20 12.89 -2.11
CA PHE A 61 -10.31 13.67 -1.26
C PHE A 61 -9.53 12.80 -0.27
N VAL A 62 -10.17 11.79 0.33
CA VAL A 62 -9.50 10.83 1.22
C VAL A 62 -8.43 10.04 0.46
N LEU A 63 -8.74 9.52 -0.73
CA LEU A 63 -7.78 8.78 -1.57
C LEU A 63 -6.57 9.65 -1.94
N GLN A 64 -6.80 10.91 -2.30
CA GLN A 64 -5.73 11.87 -2.56
C GLN A 64 -4.85 12.14 -1.33
N LYS A 65 -5.44 12.21 -0.13
CA LYS A 65 -4.69 12.40 1.11
C LYS A 65 -3.89 11.16 1.50
N VAL A 66 -4.45 9.97 1.32
CA VAL A 66 -3.75 8.70 1.50
C VAL A 66 -2.58 8.59 0.53
N ALA A 67 -2.77 8.89 -0.75
CA ALA A 67 -1.71 8.90 -1.75
C ALA A 67 -0.55 9.84 -1.35
N LYS A 68 -0.86 11.04 -0.86
CA LYS A 68 0.16 11.98 -0.37
C LYS A 68 0.94 11.45 0.83
N ARG A 69 0.27 10.73 1.75
CA ARG A 69 0.93 10.09 2.91
C ARG A 69 1.85 8.97 2.47
N ILE A 70 1.40 8.13 1.52
CA ILE A 70 2.20 7.04 0.94
C ILE A 70 3.47 7.60 0.29
N VAL A 71 3.34 8.63 -0.56
CA VAL A 71 4.48 9.26 -1.23
C VAL A 71 5.46 9.89 -0.23
N HIS A 72 4.97 10.50 0.85
CA HIS A 72 5.83 11.08 1.87
C HIS A 72 6.63 10.03 2.66
N LEU A 73 6.11 8.81 2.77
CA LEU A 73 6.80 7.70 3.42
C LEU A 73 7.75 6.95 2.49
N ALA A 74 7.48 6.99 1.19
CA ALA A 74 8.29 6.34 0.17
C ALA A 74 9.67 6.98 0.06
N ARG A 75 10.69 6.15 -0.13
CA ARG A 75 12.08 6.58 -0.32
C ARG A 75 12.33 6.89 -1.79
N THR A 76 13.46 7.52 -2.07
CA THR A 76 13.92 7.66 -3.45
C THR A 76 14.18 6.28 -4.04
N GLY A 77 13.55 5.97 -5.16
CA GLY A 77 13.62 4.65 -5.81
C GLY A 77 12.42 3.74 -5.52
N ASP A 78 11.60 4.05 -4.50
CA ASP A 78 10.35 3.32 -4.28
C ASP A 78 9.29 3.75 -5.30
N HIS A 79 8.43 2.82 -5.70
CA HIS A 79 7.35 3.06 -6.65
C HIS A 79 5.99 2.93 -5.96
N CYS A 80 5.20 4.00 -6.00
CA CYS A 80 3.86 4.04 -5.42
C CYS A 80 2.80 4.03 -6.52
N ALA A 81 1.81 3.16 -6.38
CA ALA A 81 0.72 3.00 -7.34
C ALA A 81 -0.65 2.98 -6.66
N ARG A 82 -1.68 3.44 -7.37
CA ARG A 82 -3.07 3.11 -7.08
C ARG A 82 -3.50 2.01 -8.03
N PHE A 83 -3.79 0.83 -7.48
CA PHE A 83 -4.01 -0.38 -8.28
C PHE A 83 -5.44 -0.51 -8.79
N GLY A 84 -6.39 0.05 -8.04
CA GLY A 84 -7.82 0.14 -8.34
C GLY A 84 -8.58 0.59 -7.10
N GLY A 85 -9.73 1.28 -7.27
CA GLY A 85 -10.59 1.65 -6.12
C GLY A 85 -9.84 2.32 -4.97
N ASP A 86 -9.79 1.63 -3.83
CA ASP A 86 -9.13 1.97 -2.58
C ASP A 86 -7.85 1.16 -2.29
N GLU A 87 -7.35 0.44 -3.31
CA GLU A 87 -6.13 -0.36 -3.25
C GLU A 87 -4.90 0.45 -3.72
N PHE A 88 -3.84 0.39 -2.91
CA PHE A 88 -2.56 1.02 -3.18
C PHE A 88 -1.43 -0.01 -3.12
N ILE A 89 -0.36 0.23 -3.87
CA ILE A 89 0.84 -0.61 -3.87
C ILE A 89 2.06 0.26 -3.64
N ILE A 90 2.98 -0.24 -2.82
CA ILE A 90 4.33 0.29 -2.67
C ILE A 90 5.32 -0.81 -3.04
N LEU A 91 6.09 -0.58 -4.08
CA LEU A 91 7.19 -1.43 -4.50
C LEU A 91 8.50 -0.80 -4.01
N MET A 92 9.19 -1.50 -3.10
CA MET A 92 10.44 -1.06 -2.51
C MET A 92 11.61 -1.81 -3.12
N GLU A 93 12.62 -1.07 -3.56
CA GLU A 93 13.86 -1.62 -4.11
C GLU A 93 15.01 -1.48 -3.11
N ASN A 94 16.08 -2.24 -3.33
CA ASN A 94 17.34 -2.10 -2.60
C ASN A 94 17.19 -2.21 -1.07
N ILE A 95 16.34 -3.13 -0.62
CA ILE A 95 16.23 -3.45 0.81
C ILE A 95 17.51 -4.20 1.18
N GLU A 96 18.42 -3.55 1.90
CA GLU A 96 19.66 -4.18 2.29
C GLU A 96 19.40 -5.38 3.23
N PRO A 97 20.10 -6.51 3.04
CA PRO A 97 20.18 -7.56 4.06
C PRO A 97 20.82 -6.94 5.29
N GLY A 98 20.05 -6.77 6.36
CA GLY A 98 20.46 -5.94 7.49
C GLY A 98 21.73 -6.46 8.17
N ASP A 99 22.73 -5.58 8.30
CA ASP A 99 23.72 -5.60 9.40
C ASP A 99 24.44 -4.25 9.62
N SER A 100 23.75 -3.13 9.35
CA SER A 100 24.20 -1.82 9.83
C SER A 100 23.05 -1.15 10.58
N LEU A 101 23.26 -0.97 11.88
CA LEU A 101 22.42 -0.23 12.84
C LEU A 101 22.16 1.24 12.46
N ALA A 102 22.55 1.68 11.26
CA ALA A 102 22.37 3.03 10.74
C ALA A 102 21.41 3.15 9.53
N ALA A 103 20.91 2.05 8.96
CA ALA A 103 19.98 2.05 7.79
C ALA A 103 18.59 1.44 8.10
N THR A 104 18.28 1.29 9.39
CA THR A 104 17.50 0.20 9.99
C THR A 104 16.01 0.49 10.19
N ASP A 105 15.22 0.58 9.12
CA ASP A 105 13.79 0.25 9.27
C ASP A 105 13.56 -1.16 8.71
N SER A 106 13.32 -2.12 9.60
CA SER A 106 12.82 -3.44 9.17
C SER A 106 11.50 -3.27 8.42
N LEU A 107 11.16 -4.20 7.51
CA LEU A 107 9.86 -4.17 6.81
C LEU A 107 8.68 -4.03 7.77
N LYS A 108 8.76 -4.64 8.96
CA LYS A 108 7.76 -4.49 10.02
C LYS A 108 7.61 -3.04 10.50
N THR A 109 8.72 -2.32 10.66
CA THR A 109 8.73 -0.91 11.06
C THR A 109 8.12 -0.04 9.98
N ILE A 110 8.44 -0.30 8.71
CA ILE A 110 7.85 0.41 7.56
C ILE A 110 6.34 0.19 7.51
N VAL A 111 5.87 -1.05 7.63
CA VAL A 111 4.44 -1.39 7.68
C VAL A 111 3.74 -0.65 8.82
N ALA A 112 4.32 -0.64 10.04
CA ALA A 112 3.74 0.07 11.18
C ALA A 112 3.66 1.59 10.95
N ARG A 113 4.69 2.19 10.34
CA ARG A 113 4.72 3.62 9.99
C ARG A 113 3.65 3.96 8.95
N ILE A 114 3.45 3.11 7.95
CA ILE A 114 2.40 3.26 6.93
C ILE A 114 1.02 3.19 7.58
N ASP A 115 0.75 2.17 8.39
CA ASP A 115 -0.53 2.02 9.10
C ASP A 115 -0.83 3.25 9.97
N GLN A 116 0.14 3.71 10.77
CA GLN A 116 -0.01 4.89 11.61
C GLN A 116 -0.30 6.17 10.79
N ALA A 117 0.43 6.37 9.69
CA ALA A 117 0.24 7.53 8.83
C ALA A 117 -1.16 7.51 8.19
N ILE A 118 -1.61 6.36 7.69
CA ILE A 118 -2.92 6.23 7.04
C ILE A 118 -4.06 6.42 8.06
N ARG A 119 -3.93 5.90 9.28
CA ARG A 119 -4.92 6.07 10.36
C ARG A 119 -5.07 7.49 10.89
N SER A 120 -4.09 8.35 10.63
CA SER A 120 -4.15 9.74 11.09
C SER A 120 -5.41 10.44 10.57
N PRO A 121 -6.16 11.21 11.38
CA PRO A 121 -7.40 11.83 10.93
C PRO A 121 -7.21 12.74 9.71
N ILE A 122 -8.15 12.68 8.77
CA ILE A 122 -8.23 13.52 7.58
C ILE A 122 -9.35 14.53 7.79
N LYS A 123 -9.01 15.82 7.73
CA LYS A 123 -10.00 16.90 7.74
C LYS A 123 -10.53 17.09 6.31
N LEU A 124 -11.81 16.81 6.11
CA LEU A 124 -12.52 16.99 4.85
C LEU A 124 -12.77 18.48 4.57
N PRO A 125 -13.02 18.88 3.29
CA PRO A 125 -13.35 20.26 2.93
C PRO A 125 -14.58 20.82 3.66
N CYS A 126 -15.57 19.98 3.95
CA CYS A 126 -16.76 20.35 4.72
C CYS A 126 -16.50 20.56 6.23
N GLY A 127 -15.27 20.34 6.70
CA GLY A 127 -14.86 20.51 8.10
C GLY A 127 -14.92 19.24 8.95
N ALA A 128 -15.59 18.19 8.49
CA ALA A 128 -15.63 16.88 9.17
C ALA A 128 -14.24 16.24 9.27
N ARG A 129 -14.04 15.39 10.27
CA ARG A 129 -12.81 14.60 10.44
C ARG A 129 -13.15 13.12 10.29
N VAL A 130 -12.49 12.46 9.34
CA VAL A 130 -12.64 11.03 9.09
C VAL A 130 -11.32 10.31 9.30
N SER A 131 -11.39 9.04 9.66
CA SER A 131 -10.23 8.16 9.74
C SER A 131 -10.54 6.88 8.98
N VAL A 132 -9.52 6.34 8.31
CA VAL A 132 -9.56 5.03 7.64
C VAL A 132 -8.51 4.14 8.28
N SER A 133 -8.79 2.85 8.39
CA SER A 133 -7.74 1.86 8.66
C SER A 133 -7.23 1.29 7.34
N VAL A 134 -6.16 0.51 7.41
CA VAL A 134 -5.58 -0.15 6.24
C VAL A 134 -5.18 -1.57 6.62
N SER A 135 -5.47 -2.50 5.71
CA SER A 135 -4.91 -3.85 5.74
C SER A 135 -3.72 -3.90 4.79
N ILE A 136 -2.58 -4.41 5.27
CA ILE A 136 -1.32 -4.43 4.52
C ILE A 136 -0.82 -5.87 4.39
N GLY A 137 -0.66 -6.33 3.16
CA GLY A 137 0.04 -7.56 2.82
C GLY A 137 1.43 -7.28 2.27
N VAL A 138 2.40 -8.14 2.56
CA VAL A 138 3.80 -7.94 2.15
C VAL A 138 4.30 -9.19 1.45
N SER A 139 4.92 -9.05 0.29
CA SER A 139 5.71 -10.11 -0.36
C SER A 139 7.13 -9.62 -0.62
N THR A 140 8.08 -10.54 -0.66
CA THR A 140 9.50 -10.19 -0.87
C THR A 140 10.18 -11.19 -1.79
N CYS A 141 11.11 -10.72 -2.62
CA CYS A 141 11.99 -11.61 -3.37
C CYS A 141 13.44 -11.10 -3.37
N GLN A 142 14.39 -12.02 -3.53
CA GLN A 142 15.81 -11.70 -3.54
C GLN A 142 16.53 -12.63 -4.52
N GLY A 143 17.04 -12.08 -5.62
CA GLY A 143 17.79 -12.84 -6.63
C GLY A 143 17.00 -13.99 -7.29
N ALA A 144 15.66 -13.94 -7.27
CA ALA A 144 14.82 -15.01 -7.76
C ALA A 144 14.58 -14.89 -9.27
N GLU A 145 15.01 -15.90 -10.03
CA GLU A 145 14.89 -15.91 -11.51
C GLU A 145 13.42 -15.96 -11.98
N ASP A 146 12.56 -16.67 -11.26
CA ASP A 146 11.14 -16.85 -11.63
C ASP A 146 10.20 -15.82 -11.00
N ALA A 147 10.72 -14.84 -10.25
CA ALA A 147 9.88 -13.82 -9.62
C ALA A 147 9.25 -12.92 -10.68
N THR A 148 7.92 -12.79 -10.65
CA THR A 148 7.14 -11.87 -11.51
C THR A 148 6.32 -10.91 -10.66
N LEU A 149 5.81 -9.83 -11.27
CA LEU A 149 4.88 -8.94 -10.57
C LEU A 149 3.64 -9.72 -10.13
N GLU A 150 3.11 -10.61 -10.97
CA GLU A 150 1.93 -11.42 -10.66
C GLU A 150 2.15 -12.38 -9.50
N SER A 151 3.35 -12.96 -9.34
CA SER A 151 3.66 -13.80 -8.19
C SER A 151 3.71 -12.98 -6.89
N LEU A 152 4.37 -11.82 -6.93
CA LEU A 152 4.48 -10.91 -5.78
C LEU A 152 3.12 -10.36 -5.35
N LEU A 153 2.28 -9.96 -6.30
CA LEU A 153 0.92 -9.48 -6.04
C LEU A 153 0.08 -10.56 -5.37
N ARG A 154 0.14 -11.80 -5.87
CA ARG A 154 -0.63 -12.93 -5.34
C ARG A 154 -0.22 -13.28 -3.91
N GLU A 155 1.07 -13.26 -3.62
CA GLU A 155 1.57 -13.51 -2.26
C GLU A 155 1.17 -12.38 -1.31
N ALA A 156 1.34 -11.12 -1.73
CA ALA A 156 0.95 -9.97 -0.92
C ALA A 156 -0.56 -9.94 -0.65
N ASP A 157 -1.39 -10.25 -1.65
CA ASP A 157 -2.85 -10.36 -1.52
C ASP A 157 -3.24 -11.45 -0.50
N SER A 158 -2.61 -12.64 -0.58
CA SER A 158 -2.85 -13.71 0.39
C SER A 158 -2.53 -13.28 1.83
N HIS A 159 -1.41 -12.58 2.04
CA HIS A 159 -1.06 -12.04 3.35
C HIS A 159 -2.02 -10.95 3.82
N MET A 160 -2.46 -10.06 2.91
CA MET A 160 -3.45 -9.03 3.20
C MET A 160 -4.81 -9.64 3.59
N TYR A 161 -5.25 -10.67 2.87
CA TYR A 161 -6.49 -11.39 3.18
C TYR A 161 -6.44 -12.04 4.56
N ALA A 162 -5.30 -12.63 4.94
CA ALA A 162 -5.11 -13.14 6.30
C ALA A 162 -5.30 -12.04 7.35
N VAL A 163 -4.71 -10.85 7.14
CA VAL A 163 -4.88 -9.68 8.03
C VAL A 163 -6.35 -9.26 8.14
N LYS A 164 -7.05 -9.10 7.00
CA LYS A 164 -8.48 -8.74 6.97
C LYS A 164 -9.35 -9.75 7.70
N SER A 165 -9.11 -11.04 7.48
CA SER A 165 -9.91 -12.11 8.11
C SER A 165 -9.75 -12.11 9.64
N HIS A 166 -8.55 -11.83 10.15
CA HIS A 166 -8.31 -11.69 11.59
C HIS A 166 -9.00 -10.46 12.19
N GLN A 167 -9.02 -9.33 11.47
CA GLN A 167 -9.72 -8.12 11.92
C GLN A 167 -11.25 -8.30 11.93
N ALA A 168 -11.79 -8.98 10.92
CA ALA A 168 -13.20 -9.35 10.88
C ALA A 168 -13.55 -10.29 12.05
N ALA A 169 -12.77 -11.34 12.28
CA ALA A 169 -12.98 -12.26 13.40
C ALA A 169 -12.87 -11.56 14.77
N ALA A 170 -11.95 -10.61 14.93
CA ALA A 170 -11.86 -9.78 16.13
C ALA A 170 -13.12 -8.92 16.33
N CYS A 171 -13.66 -8.31 15.27
CA CYS A 171 -14.92 -7.56 15.33
C CYS A 171 -16.10 -8.47 15.74
N TYR A 172 -16.17 -9.71 15.23
CA TYR A 172 -17.22 -10.65 15.62
C TYR A 172 -17.11 -11.10 17.09
N ARG A 173 -15.90 -11.22 17.65
CA ARG A 173 -15.71 -11.61 19.06
C ARG A 173 -16.18 -10.56 20.07
N TYR A 174 -16.21 -9.28 19.69
CA TYR A 174 -16.79 -8.21 20.52
C TYR A 174 -18.32 -8.06 20.34
N GLY A 175 -18.93 -8.78 19.40
CA GLY A 175 -20.38 -8.75 19.14
C GLY A 175 -21.22 -9.73 19.97
N SER A 176 -20.60 -10.56 20.81
CA SER A 176 -21.29 -11.55 21.65
C SER A 176 -20.86 -11.44 23.12
N ALA A 177 -21.10 -10.27 23.72
CA ALA A 177 -21.14 -10.11 25.16
C ALA A 177 -22.03 -8.91 25.50
N SER A 178 -23.33 -9.14 25.63
CA SER A 178 -24.25 -8.38 26.51
C SER A 178 -25.60 -9.10 26.56
N SER A 179 -25.85 -9.68 27.74
CA SER A 179 -27.12 -10.21 28.30
C SER A 179 -27.69 -11.50 27.74
#